data_AF-A0A0F6SF34-F1
#
_entry.id   AF-A0A0F6SF34-F1
#
_cell.length_a   1.000
_cell.length_b   1.000
_cell.length_c   1.000
_cell.angle_alpha   90.00
_cell.angle_beta   90.00
_cell.angle_gamma   90.00
#
_symmetry.space_group_name_H-M   'P 1'
#
loop_
_entity.id
_entity.type
_entity.pdbx_description
1 polymer ?
#
loop_
_entity_poly.entity_id
_entity_poly.type
_entity_poly.pdbx_seq_one_letter_code
_entity_poly.pdbx_strand_id
1 'polypeptide(L)'
;MPRKLSSDETLDTFEDEILYTRAALEADEDAAELLTETDGWLALVDAQRARDRSARIAETSASAQRAVANGRLDDACIRFAKQLALDVPTSSPRWKRFFSRAPSQWVTQRLVNQIAAVRGWLTIEGDAALDAHRAVLTRWSDAAQAALDRTASSAQVRGAARIGREELADDLTRERDGLHAALATRATERGLPREWPARFFRTETRRGDRDADAPPPAPAS
;
A
#
# COMPACT_ATOMS: atom_id res chain seq x y z
N MET A 1 -13.68 29.96 10.48
CA MET A 1 -13.88 28.51 10.21
C MET A 1 -12.57 27.98 9.68
N PRO A 2 -12.07 26.85 10.20
CA PRO A 2 -10.84 26.23 9.70
C PRO A 2 -11.07 25.64 8.30
N ARG A 3 -9.99 25.51 7.54
CA ARG A 3 -9.99 24.80 6.27
C ARG A 3 -10.32 23.32 6.48
N LYS A 4 -11.07 22.73 5.55
CA LYS A 4 -11.34 21.28 5.53
C LYS A 4 -10.11 20.53 5.01
N LEU A 5 -9.73 19.47 5.71
CA LEU A 5 -8.64 18.61 5.28
C LEU A 5 -9.15 17.64 4.21
N SER A 6 -8.31 17.34 3.21
CA SER A 6 -8.64 16.38 2.15
C SER A 6 -7.80 15.11 2.31
N SER A 7 -8.39 13.95 2.03
CA SER A 7 -7.71 12.66 2.05
C SER A 7 -6.59 12.54 1.00
N ASP A 8 -6.56 13.44 0.01
CA ASP A 8 -5.49 13.56 -0.98
C ASP A 8 -4.23 14.25 -0.42
N GLU A 9 -4.33 14.92 0.72
CA GLU A 9 -3.17 15.55 1.37
C GLU A 9 -2.23 14.50 1.99
N THR A 10 -0.99 14.91 2.22
CA THR A 10 0.00 14.02 2.83
C THR A 10 -0.19 13.96 4.35
N LEU A 11 0.17 12.83 4.96
CA LEU A 11 0.17 12.72 6.42
C LEU A 11 1.10 13.74 7.09
N ASP A 12 2.18 14.14 6.40
CA ASP A 12 3.07 15.21 6.86
C ASP A 12 2.34 16.57 6.86
N THR A 13 1.44 16.82 5.90
CA THR A 13 0.58 18.01 5.88
C THR A 13 -0.39 18.03 7.05
N PHE A 14 -1.00 16.88 7.40
CA PHE A 14 -1.87 16.80 8.57
C PHE A 14 -1.10 17.05 9.87
N GLU A 15 0.08 16.43 10.02
CA GLU A 15 0.95 16.65 11.17
C GLU A 15 1.36 18.12 11.30
N ASP A 16 1.76 18.76 10.21
CA ASP A 16 2.08 20.19 10.15
C ASP A 16 0.94 21.10 10.61
N GLU A 17 -0.30 20.78 10.21
CA GLU A 17 -1.51 21.51 10.62
C GLU A 17 -1.76 21.34 12.12
N ILE A 18 -1.64 20.11 12.64
CA ILE A 18 -1.80 19.80 14.06
C ILE A 18 -0.74 20.54 14.88
N LEU A 19 0.54 20.45 14.50
CA LEU A 19 1.65 21.09 15.20
C LEU A 19 1.52 22.61 15.19
N TYR A 20 1.11 23.20 14.06
CA TYR A 20 0.83 24.64 14.00
C TYR A 20 -0.29 25.03 14.97
N THR A 21 -1.42 24.31 14.93
CA THR A 21 -2.56 24.63 15.81
C THR A 21 -2.18 24.50 17.28
N ARG A 22 -1.46 23.43 17.67
CA ARG A 22 -0.98 23.25 19.04
C ARG A 22 -0.03 24.38 19.48
N ALA A 23 0.96 24.71 18.65
CA ALA A 23 1.89 25.79 18.94
C ALA A 23 1.18 27.15 19.07
N ALA A 24 0.15 27.40 18.27
CA ALA A 24 -0.67 28.60 18.38
C ALA A 24 -1.48 28.64 19.69
N LEU A 25 -2.05 27.51 20.12
CA LEU A 25 -2.75 27.40 21.41
C LEU A 25 -1.80 27.60 22.60
N GLU A 26 -0.59 27.08 22.51
CA GLU A 26 0.46 27.24 23.55
C GLU A 26 0.96 28.69 23.66
N ALA A 27 0.99 29.42 22.53
CA ALA A 27 1.49 30.79 22.47
C ALA A 27 0.49 31.85 22.97
N ASP A 28 -0.79 31.51 23.11
CA ASP A 28 -1.86 32.42 23.52
C ASP A 28 -2.43 32.01 24.89
N GLU A 29 -2.21 32.85 25.91
CA GLU A 29 -2.64 32.59 27.29
C GLU A 29 -4.16 32.39 27.40
N ASP A 30 -4.97 33.06 26.58
CA ASP A 30 -6.43 32.93 26.61
C ASP A 30 -6.91 31.59 26.02
N ALA A 31 -6.04 30.88 25.27
CA ALA A 31 -6.31 29.60 24.63
C ALA A 31 -5.64 28.39 25.30
N ALA A 32 -4.72 28.60 26.24
CA ALA A 32 -3.88 27.53 26.82
C ALA A 32 -4.69 26.35 27.40
N GLU A 33 -5.86 26.62 27.98
CA GLU A 33 -6.76 25.58 28.53
C GLU A 33 -7.37 24.67 27.46
N LEU A 34 -7.43 25.11 26.20
CA LEU A 34 -7.98 24.32 25.08
C LEU A 34 -6.93 23.41 24.44
N LEU A 35 -5.67 23.46 24.88
CA LEU A 35 -4.61 22.60 24.35
C LEU A 35 -4.97 21.11 24.48
N THR A 36 -5.62 20.73 25.58
CA THR A 36 -6.01 19.34 25.86
C THR A 36 -7.02 18.78 24.85
N GLU A 37 -7.78 19.63 24.16
CA GLU A 37 -8.70 19.22 23.09
C GLU A 37 -7.96 18.63 21.87
N THR A 38 -6.64 18.81 21.81
CA THR A 38 -5.80 18.37 20.67
C THR A 38 -4.88 17.19 20.99
N ASP A 39 -4.88 16.66 22.23
CA ASP A 39 -3.89 15.66 22.67
C ASP A 39 -3.97 14.34 21.91
N GLY A 40 -5.14 13.99 21.38
CA GLY A 40 -5.35 12.78 20.58
C GLY A 40 -4.97 12.90 19.10
N TRP A 41 -4.77 14.12 18.57
CA TRP A 41 -4.74 14.33 17.11
C TRP A 41 -3.52 13.68 16.45
N LEU A 42 -2.33 13.79 17.05
CA LEU A 42 -1.12 13.15 16.53
C LEU A 42 -1.22 11.62 16.52
N ALA A 43 -1.87 11.03 17.53
CA ALA A 43 -2.06 9.59 17.61
C ALA A 43 -2.93 9.05 16.45
N LEU A 44 -3.88 9.84 15.94
CA LEU A 44 -4.67 9.49 14.74
C LEU A 44 -3.77 9.40 13.50
N VAL A 45 -2.88 10.37 13.32
CA VAL A 45 -1.91 10.39 12.21
C VAL A 45 -0.95 9.20 12.31
N ASP A 46 -0.42 8.92 13.50
CA ASP A 46 0.48 7.79 13.74
C ASP A 46 -0.18 6.44 13.46
N ALA A 47 -1.43 6.26 13.89
CA ALA A 47 -2.21 5.07 13.59
C ALA A 47 -2.37 4.88 12.07
N GLN A 48 -2.62 5.96 11.33
CA GLN A 48 -2.72 5.88 9.87
C GLN A 48 -1.36 5.63 9.20
N ARG A 49 -0.26 6.23 9.69
CA ARG A 49 1.10 5.92 9.22
C ARG A 49 1.42 4.43 9.38
N ALA A 50 1.00 3.83 10.49
CA ALA A 50 1.17 2.39 10.72
C ALA A 50 0.36 1.54 9.73
N ARG A 51 -0.88 1.93 9.42
CA ARG A 51 -1.71 1.28 8.39
C ARG A 51 -1.07 1.35 7.00
N ASP A 52 -0.62 2.53 6.57
CA ASP A 52 0.05 2.74 5.28
C ASP A 52 1.35 1.94 5.17
N ARG A 53 2.16 1.91 6.24
CA ARG A 53 3.38 1.10 6.30
C ARG A 53 3.05 -0.39 6.16
N SER A 54 2.04 -0.87 6.89
CA SER A 54 1.61 -2.27 6.84
C SER A 54 1.13 -2.67 5.45
N ALA A 55 0.36 -1.80 4.78
CA ALA A 55 -0.09 -2.03 3.40
C ALA A 55 1.09 -2.15 2.42
N ARG A 56 2.08 -1.25 2.50
CA ARG A 56 3.28 -1.29 1.64
C ARG A 56 4.13 -2.54 1.88
N ILE A 57 4.29 -2.94 3.14
CA ILE A 57 4.99 -4.19 3.50
C ILE A 57 4.25 -5.39 2.92
N ALA A 58 2.93 -5.45 3.06
CA ALA A 58 2.11 -6.54 2.53
C ALA A 58 2.23 -6.65 1.00
N GLU A 59 2.13 -5.54 0.27
CA GLU A 59 2.26 -5.50 -1.18
C GLU A 59 3.66 -5.91 -1.66
N THR A 60 4.70 -5.40 -1.02
CA THR A 60 6.10 -5.74 -1.34
C THR A 60 6.37 -7.21 -1.07
N SER A 61 5.93 -7.71 0.09
CA SER A 61 6.08 -9.11 0.47
C SER A 61 5.32 -10.04 -0.48
N ALA A 62 4.07 -9.74 -0.83
CA ALA A 62 3.29 -10.54 -1.76
C ALA A 62 3.95 -10.59 -3.16
N SER A 63 4.44 -9.44 -3.65
CA SER A 63 5.14 -9.34 -4.92
C SER A 63 6.43 -10.17 -4.93
N ALA A 64 7.26 -10.05 -3.89
CA ALA A 64 8.49 -10.80 -3.77
C ALA A 64 8.24 -12.32 -3.70
N GLN A 65 7.27 -12.73 -2.89
CA GLN A 65 6.90 -14.15 -2.76
C GLN A 65 6.38 -14.72 -4.08
N ARG A 66 5.57 -13.95 -4.82
CA ARG A 66 5.10 -14.35 -6.15
C ARG A 66 6.25 -14.51 -7.13
N ALA A 67 7.18 -13.56 -7.18
CA ALA A 67 8.34 -13.63 -8.06
C ALA A 67 9.21 -14.86 -7.76
N VAL A 68 9.52 -15.10 -6.48
CA VAL A 68 10.31 -16.26 -6.05
C VAL A 68 9.59 -17.57 -6.34
N ALA A 69 8.31 -17.69 -5.97
CA ALA A 69 7.55 -18.92 -6.18
C ALA A 69 7.36 -19.23 -7.67
N ASN A 70 7.12 -18.21 -8.51
CA ASN A 70 7.05 -18.37 -9.97
C ASN A 70 8.37 -18.90 -10.52
N GLY A 71 9.49 -18.23 -10.25
CA GLY A 71 10.79 -18.66 -10.76
C GLY A 71 11.18 -20.07 -10.29
N ARG A 72 10.85 -20.43 -9.05
CA ARG A 72 11.11 -21.78 -8.53
C ARG A 72 10.23 -22.86 -9.15
N LEU A 73 8.97 -22.52 -9.47
CA LEU A 73 8.08 -23.41 -10.21
C LEU A 73 8.57 -23.59 -11.66
N ASP A 74 8.95 -22.50 -12.33
CA ASP A 74 9.51 -22.51 -13.68
C ASP A 74 10.75 -23.44 -13.74
N ASP A 75 11.69 -23.26 -12.80
CA ASP A 75 12.87 -24.10 -12.64
C ASP A 75 12.53 -25.58 -12.43
N ALA A 76 11.52 -25.87 -11.60
CA ALA A 76 11.08 -27.24 -11.33
C ALA A 76 10.48 -27.90 -12.58
N CYS A 77 9.63 -27.17 -13.30
CA CYS A 77 9.05 -27.61 -14.57
C CYS A 77 10.12 -27.84 -15.64
N ILE A 78 11.12 -26.96 -15.76
CA ILE A 78 12.24 -27.13 -16.71
C ILE A 78 13.08 -28.35 -16.35
N ARG A 79 13.39 -28.57 -15.07
CA ARG A 79 14.14 -29.77 -14.64
C ARG A 79 13.36 -31.06 -14.93
N PHE A 80 12.06 -31.07 -14.62
CA PHE A 80 11.18 -32.19 -14.95
C PHE A 80 11.17 -32.46 -16.46
N ALA A 81 11.02 -31.42 -17.29
CA ALA A 81 11.04 -31.57 -18.74
C ALA A 81 12.39 -32.11 -19.26
N LYS A 82 13.51 -31.64 -18.72
CA LYS A 82 14.85 -32.15 -19.09
C LYS A 82 14.98 -33.63 -18.79
N GLN A 83 14.54 -34.07 -17.61
CA GLN A 83 14.57 -35.48 -17.23
C GLN A 83 13.65 -36.32 -18.13
N LEU A 84 12.43 -35.86 -18.37
CA LEU A 84 11.48 -36.55 -19.24
C LEU A 84 12.00 -36.70 -20.69
N ALA A 85 12.76 -35.73 -21.18
CA ALA A 85 13.33 -35.76 -22.53
C ALA A 85 14.43 -36.83 -22.70
N LEU A 86 15.03 -37.31 -21.60
CA LEU A 86 15.96 -38.44 -21.62
C LEU A 86 15.23 -39.76 -21.86
N ASP A 87 13.99 -39.87 -21.35
CA ASP A 87 13.21 -41.11 -21.41
C ASP A 87 12.35 -41.20 -22.68
N VAL A 88 11.84 -40.07 -23.17
CA VAL A 88 10.92 -40.04 -24.32
C VAL A 88 11.19 -38.89 -25.30
N PRO A 89 11.00 -39.09 -26.61
CA PRO A 89 11.04 -38.02 -27.60
C PRO A 89 10.00 -36.93 -27.30
N THR A 90 10.35 -35.66 -27.58
CA THR A 90 9.47 -34.51 -27.37
C THR A 90 8.22 -34.49 -28.27
N SER A 91 8.22 -35.29 -29.34
CA SER A 91 7.06 -35.48 -30.21
C SER A 91 6.05 -36.50 -29.68
N SER A 92 6.43 -37.30 -28.67
CA SER A 92 5.65 -38.43 -28.17
C SER A 92 4.35 -38.00 -27.47
N PRO A 93 3.30 -38.85 -27.48
CA PRO A 93 2.09 -38.59 -26.71
C PRO A 93 2.35 -38.43 -25.21
N ARG A 94 3.30 -39.21 -24.65
CA ARG A 94 3.71 -39.10 -23.23
C ARG A 94 4.29 -37.72 -22.92
N TRP A 95 5.15 -37.17 -23.76
CA TRP A 95 5.66 -35.81 -23.61
C TRP A 95 4.53 -34.77 -23.66
N LYS A 96 3.68 -34.86 -24.70
CA LYS A 96 2.59 -33.92 -24.95
C LYS A 96 1.53 -33.90 -23.86
N ARG A 97 1.44 -34.96 -23.04
CA ARG A 97 0.59 -35.01 -21.84
C ARG A 97 0.97 -33.95 -20.81
N PHE A 98 2.25 -33.61 -20.72
CA PHE A 98 2.76 -32.59 -19.81
C PHE A 98 2.97 -31.26 -20.52
N PHE A 99 3.63 -31.29 -21.67
CA PHE A 99 4.07 -30.08 -22.37
C PHE A 99 3.48 -29.99 -23.78
N SER A 100 2.55 -29.06 -23.97
CA SER A 100 1.97 -28.74 -25.29
C SER A 100 2.90 -27.93 -26.20
N ARG A 101 3.95 -27.35 -25.64
CA ARG A 101 4.97 -26.50 -26.29
C ARG A 101 6.32 -26.72 -25.62
N ALA A 102 7.39 -26.13 -26.16
CA ALA A 102 8.72 -26.20 -25.55
C ALA A 102 8.68 -25.71 -24.09
N PRO A 103 9.41 -26.35 -23.14
CA PRO A 103 9.34 -26.00 -21.73
C PRO A 103 9.66 -24.53 -21.44
N SER A 104 10.65 -23.96 -22.16
CA SER A 104 11.00 -22.54 -22.07
C SER A 104 9.86 -21.61 -22.45
N GLN A 105 9.00 -21.99 -23.40
CA GLN A 105 7.80 -21.24 -23.77
C GLN A 105 6.59 -21.58 -22.88
N TRP A 106 6.61 -22.75 -22.24
CA TRP A 106 5.54 -23.16 -21.35
C TRP A 106 5.58 -22.35 -20.05
N VAL A 107 6.77 -22.14 -19.47
CA VAL A 107 6.95 -21.37 -18.22
C VAL A 107 6.71 -19.87 -18.37
N THR A 108 6.60 -19.32 -19.59
CA THR A 108 6.26 -17.90 -19.78
C THR A 108 4.78 -17.61 -19.67
N GLN A 109 3.94 -18.63 -19.49
CA GLN A 109 2.50 -18.44 -19.32
C GLN A 109 2.14 -17.86 -17.95
N ARG A 110 0.90 -17.36 -17.83
CA ARG A 110 0.36 -16.85 -16.57
C ARG A 110 0.51 -17.91 -15.47
N LEU A 111 1.00 -17.49 -14.30
CA LEU A 111 1.25 -18.37 -13.15
C LEU A 111 0.06 -19.26 -12.77
N VAL A 112 -1.16 -18.70 -12.79
CA VAL A 112 -2.39 -19.48 -12.52
C VAL A 112 -2.57 -20.68 -13.46
N ASN A 113 -2.18 -20.53 -14.73
CA ASN A 113 -2.24 -21.61 -15.71
C ASN A 113 -1.15 -22.66 -15.47
N GLN A 114 0.04 -22.22 -15.05
CA GLN A 114 1.12 -23.13 -14.66
C GLN A 114 0.70 -23.99 -13.47
N ILE A 115 0.16 -23.37 -12.41
CA ILE A 115 -0.30 -24.07 -11.21
C ILE A 115 -1.38 -25.09 -11.58
N ALA A 116 -2.39 -24.69 -12.35
CA ALA A 116 -3.47 -25.58 -12.75
C ALA A 116 -2.96 -26.79 -13.55
N ALA A 117 -2.05 -26.57 -14.49
CA ALA A 117 -1.46 -27.63 -15.28
C ALA A 117 -0.59 -28.57 -14.43
N VAL A 118 0.29 -28.04 -13.57
CA VAL A 118 1.11 -28.85 -12.66
C VAL A 118 0.26 -29.68 -11.72
N ARG A 119 -0.80 -29.11 -11.14
CA ARG A 119 -1.76 -29.85 -10.31
C ARG A 119 -2.46 -30.96 -11.10
N GLY A 120 -2.80 -30.70 -12.36
CA GLY A 120 -3.31 -31.72 -13.28
C GLY A 120 -2.29 -32.82 -13.57
N TRP A 121 -1.00 -32.52 -13.65
CA TRP A 121 0.03 -33.54 -13.79
C TRP A 121 0.15 -34.40 -12.54
N LEU A 122 0.06 -33.79 -11.37
CA LEU A 122 0.17 -34.47 -10.08
C LEU A 122 -0.97 -35.49 -9.83
N THR A 123 -2.04 -35.50 -10.62
CA THR A 123 -3.06 -36.57 -10.55
C THR A 123 -2.70 -37.82 -11.36
N ILE A 124 -1.63 -37.76 -12.17
CA ILE A 124 -1.17 -38.88 -12.98
C ILE A 124 -0.35 -39.81 -12.08
N GLU A 125 -0.77 -41.07 -11.99
CA GLU A 125 -0.06 -42.11 -11.24
C GLU A 125 0.80 -42.99 -12.17
N GLY A 126 1.87 -43.57 -11.63
CA GLY A 126 2.70 -44.56 -12.32
C GLY A 126 3.67 -44.01 -13.37
N ASP A 127 3.86 -42.68 -13.44
CA ASP A 127 4.91 -42.09 -14.28
C ASP A 127 6.18 -41.86 -13.45
N ALA A 128 7.20 -42.70 -13.66
CA ALA A 128 8.44 -42.68 -12.88
C ALA A 128 9.18 -41.33 -12.92
N ALA A 129 9.17 -40.64 -14.07
CA ALA A 129 9.82 -39.34 -14.21
C ALA A 129 9.07 -38.26 -13.44
N LEU A 130 7.73 -38.29 -13.47
CA LEU A 130 6.91 -37.40 -12.66
C LEU A 130 7.09 -37.70 -11.17
N ASP A 131 7.09 -38.97 -10.77
CA ASP A 131 7.21 -39.37 -9.37
C ASP A 131 8.52 -38.90 -8.73
N ALA A 132 9.63 -38.95 -9.49
CA ALA A 132 10.91 -38.39 -9.05
C ALA A 132 10.88 -36.87 -8.79
N HIS A 133 9.98 -36.14 -9.45
CA HIS A 133 9.84 -34.68 -9.34
C HIS A 133 8.61 -34.23 -8.53
N ARG A 134 7.74 -35.16 -8.14
CA ARG A 134 6.42 -34.91 -7.54
C ARG A 134 6.50 -33.98 -6.33
N ALA A 135 7.34 -34.32 -5.35
CA ALA A 135 7.47 -33.53 -4.12
C ALA A 135 7.88 -32.07 -4.38
N VAL A 136 8.80 -31.85 -5.33
CA VAL A 136 9.29 -30.50 -5.67
C VAL A 136 8.22 -29.72 -6.45
N LEU A 137 7.53 -30.35 -7.39
CA LEU A 137 6.43 -29.74 -8.16
C LEU A 137 5.26 -29.38 -7.24
N THR A 138 4.85 -30.27 -6.34
CA THR A 138 3.83 -30.01 -5.32
C THR A 138 4.21 -28.78 -4.50
N ARG A 139 5.39 -28.80 -3.85
CA ARG A 139 5.86 -27.71 -2.99
C ARG A 139 5.79 -26.35 -3.68
N TRP A 140 6.32 -26.24 -4.91
CA TRP A 140 6.39 -24.95 -5.59
C TRP A 140 5.06 -24.54 -6.21
N SER A 141 4.21 -25.49 -6.63
CA SER A 141 2.85 -25.18 -7.06
C SER A 141 1.99 -24.63 -5.91
N ASP A 142 2.13 -25.19 -4.70
CA ASP A 142 1.40 -24.71 -3.52
C ASP A 142 1.94 -23.38 -3.03
N ALA A 143 3.26 -23.20 -3.02
CA ALA A 143 3.87 -21.90 -2.71
C ALA A 143 3.44 -20.81 -3.69
N ALA A 144 3.34 -21.14 -4.98
CA ALA A 144 2.87 -20.22 -6.01
C ALA A 144 1.38 -19.87 -5.84
N GLN A 145 0.54 -20.85 -5.49
CA GLN A 145 -0.87 -20.59 -5.16
C GLN A 145 -0.99 -19.68 -3.95
N ALA A 146 -0.29 -19.99 -2.85
CA ALA A 146 -0.30 -19.16 -1.66
C ALA A 146 0.18 -17.72 -1.93
N ALA A 147 1.12 -17.53 -2.86
CA ALA A 147 1.57 -16.20 -3.27
C ALA A 147 0.50 -15.43 -4.08
N LEU A 148 -0.28 -16.11 -4.92
CA LEU A 148 -1.45 -15.50 -5.59
C LEU A 148 -2.50 -15.07 -4.58
N ASP A 149 -2.81 -15.93 -3.61
CA ASP A 149 -3.79 -15.64 -2.56
C ASP A 149 -3.35 -14.44 -1.72
N ARG A 150 -2.07 -14.39 -1.33
CA ARG A 150 -1.49 -13.23 -0.61
C ARG A 150 -1.52 -11.95 -1.41
N THR A 151 -1.35 -12.02 -2.73
CA THR A 151 -1.47 -10.84 -3.62
C THR A 151 -2.90 -10.30 -3.61
N ALA A 152 -3.91 -11.19 -3.57
CA ALA A 152 -5.30 -10.77 -3.43
C ALA A 152 -5.56 -10.13 -2.05
N SER A 153 -5.05 -10.74 -0.97
CA SER A 153 -5.17 -10.18 0.38
C SER A 153 -4.46 -8.83 0.53
N SER A 154 -3.28 -8.62 -0.07
CA SER A 154 -2.59 -7.33 0.02
C SER A 154 -3.39 -6.20 -0.64
N ALA A 155 -4.17 -6.50 -1.69
CA ALA A 155 -5.06 -5.52 -2.29
C ALA A 155 -6.17 -5.06 -1.32
N GLN A 156 -6.68 -5.96 -0.48
CA GLN A 156 -7.65 -5.62 0.57
C GLN A 156 -7.02 -4.73 1.64
N VAL A 157 -5.81 -5.05 2.11
CA VAL A 157 -5.08 -4.23 3.09
C VAL A 157 -4.83 -2.81 2.56
N ARG A 158 -4.44 -2.68 1.28
CA ARG A 158 -4.26 -1.38 0.63
C ARG A 158 -5.58 -0.62 0.51
N GLY A 159 -6.67 -1.29 0.18
CA GLY A 159 -8.01 -0.69 0.16
C GLY A 159 -8.41 -0.14 1.53
N ALA A 160 -8.22 -0.93 2.59
CA ALA A 160 -8.48 -0.50 3.97
C ALA A 160 -7.60 0.68 4.39
N ALA A 161 -6.32 0.70 4.02
CA ALA A 161 -5.45 1.85 4.28
C ALA A 161 -5.94 3.12 3.58
N ARG A 162 -6.46 3.03 2.34
CA ARG A 162 -7.05 4.17 1.63
C ARG A 162 -8.29 4.70 2.33
N ILE A 163 -9.22 3.83 2.71
CA ILE A 163 -10.43 4.21 3.47
C ILE A 163 -10.02 4.89 4.78
N GLY A 164 -9.01 4.36 5.49
CA GLY A 164 -8.50 4.98 6.71
C GLY A 164 -7.95 6.40 6.52
N ARG A 165 -7.47 6.77 5.32
CA ARG A 165 -7.09 8.17 5.03
C ARG A 165 -8.30 9.08 4.86
N GLU A 166 -9.36 8.57 4.25
CA GLU A 166 -10.64 9.29 4.12
C GLU A 166 -11.22 9.55 5.52
N GLU A 167 -11.29 8.51 6.35
CA GLU A 167 -11.71 8.61 7.76
C GLU A 167 -10.86 9.59 8.57
N LEU A 168 -9.52 9.54 8.44
CA LEU A 168 -8.62 10.46 9.14
C LEU A 168 -8.87 11.93 8.77
N ALA A 169 -9.09 12.22 7.47
CA ALA A 169 -9.34 13.57 7.01
C ALA A 169 -10.67 14.12 7.57
N ASP A 170 -11.70 13.29 7.58
CA ASP A 170 -13.01 13.61 8.16
C ASP A 170 -12.92 13.82 9.68
N ASP A 171 -12.23 12.92 10.38
CA ASP A 171 -12.02 12.99 11.83
C ASP A 171 -11.28 14.27 12.21
N LEU A 172 -10.11 14.55 11.61
CA LEU A 172 -9.36 15.77 11.91
C LEU A 172 -10.13 17.04 11.54
N THR A 173 -10.90 17.01 10.45
CA THR A 173 -11.78 18.13 10.08
C THR A 173 -12.82 18.39 11.16
N ARG A 174 -13.49 17.34 11.65
CA ARG A 174 -14.50 17.40 12.71
C ARG A 174 -13.90 17.89 14.02
N GLU A 175 -12.74 17.39 14.42
CA GLU A 175 -12.05 17.85 15.63
C GLU A 175 -11.64 19.33 15.52
N ARG A 176 -11.13 19.76 14.36
CA ARG A 176 -10.78 21.17 14.12
C ARG A 176 -11.99 22.10 14.17
N ASP A 177 -13.13 21.66 13.62
CA ASP A 177 -14.38 22.42 13.72
C ASP A 177 -14.84 22.56 15.18
N GLY A 178 -14.72 21.47 15.96
CA GLY A 178 -15.00 21.46 17.40
C GLY A 178 -14.11 22.46 18.16
N LEU A 179 -12.81 22.41 17.93
CA LEU A 179 -11.85 23.36 18.52
C LEU A 179 -12.18 24.80 18.13
N HIS A 180 -12.49 25.06 16.85
CA HIS A 180 -12.85 26.42 16.41
C HIS A 180 -14.13 26.91 17.10
N ALA A 181 -15.13 26.05 17.32
CA ALA A 181 -16.33 26.41 18.06
C ALA A 181 -16.00 26.73 19.53
N ALA A 182 -15.14 25.94 20.18
CA ALA A 182 -14.68 26.21 21.54
C ALA A 182 -13.92 27.54 21.65
N LEU A 183 -13.01 27.82 20.71
CA LEU A 183 -12.31 29.10 20.60
C LEU A 183 -13.28 30.28 20.39
N ALA A 184 -14.33 30.12 19.59
CA ALA A 184 -15.32 31.17 19.38
C ALA A 184 -16.14 31.48 20.66
N THR A 185 -16.50 30.45 21.43
CA THR A 185 -17.12 30.62 22.75
C THR A 185 -16.18 31.37 23.69
N ARG A 186 -14.91 30.93 23.78
CA ARG A 186 -13.88 31.58 24.60
C ARG A 186 -13.67 33.04 24.24
N ALA A 187 -13.65 33.35 22.94
CA ALA A 187 -13.54 34.73 22.46
C ALA A 187 -14.70 35.60 22.94
N THR A 188 -15.92 35.06 22.93
CA THR A 188 -17.11 35.77 23.44
C THR A 188 -17.02 36.01 24.95
N GLU A 189 -16.62 35.00 25.72
CA GLU A 189 -16.49 35.08 27.18
C GLU A 189 -15.42 36.09 27.62
N ARG A 190 -14.34 36.20 26.86
CA ARG A 190 -13.19 37.07 27.16
C ARG A 190 -13.25 38.44 26.48
N GLY A 191 -14.28 38.71 25.67
CA GLY A 191 -14.40 39.96 24.92
C GLY A 191 -13.33 40.13 23.83
N LEU A 192 -12.82 39.02 23.29
CA LEU A 192 -11.81 39.02 22.23
C LEU A 192 -12.45 39.26 20.85
N PRO A 193 -11.65 39.71 19.85
CA PRO A 193 -12.16 39.92 18.50
C PRO A 193 -12.77 38.66 17.87
N ARG A 194 -13.79 38.84 17.03
CA ARG A 194 -14.51 37.72 16.38
C ARG A 194 -13.60 36.85 15.50
N GLU A 195 -12.55 37.42 14.95
CA GLU A 195 -11.57 36.75 14.11
C GLU A 195 -10.46 36.03 14.90
N TRP A 196 -10.41 36.20 16.24
CA TRP A 196 -9.41 35.56 17.10
C TRP A 196 -9.31 34.03 16.89
N PRO A 197 -10.42 33.25 16.82
CA PRO A 197 -10.37 31.81 16.57
C PRO A 197 -9.65 31.41 15.27
N ALA A 198 -9.68 32.26 14.25
CA ALA A 198 -9.08 31.94 12.95
C ALA A 198 -7.54 31.94 12.99
N ARG A 199 -6.92 32.61 13.97
CA ARG A 199 -5.46 32.74 14.08
C ARG A 199 -4.76 31.42 14.45
N PHE A 200 -5.50 30.50 15.06
CA PHE A 200 -5.03 29.18 15.50
C PHE A 200 -4.98 28.13 14.39
N PHE A 201 -5.38 28.47 13.18
CA PHE A 201 -5.37 27.56 12.03
C PHE A 201 -4.56 28.17 10.89
N ARG A 202 -3.85 27.33 10.12
CA ARG A 202 -3.12 27.81 8.95
C ARG A 202 -4.11 28.36 7.93
N THR A 203 -3.85 29.58 7.46
CA THR A 203 -4.51 30.14 6.29
C THR A 203 -3.84 29.58 5.04
N GLU A 204 -4.60 29.22 4.00
CA GLU A 204 -3.99 28.85 2.72
C GLU A 204 -3.24 30.06 2.13
N THR A 205 -1.93 30.10 2.28
CA THR A 205 -1.10 30.85 1.34
C THR A 205 -1.17 30.09 0.03
N ARG A 206 -1.86 30.64 -0.99
CA ARG A 206 -1.90 30.08 -2.34
C ARG A 206 -0.48 29.67 -2.72
N ARG A 207 -0.27 28.37 -2.94
CA ARG A 207 1.02 27.76 -3.31
C ARG A 207 1.63 28.33 -4.61
N GLY A 208 0.90 29.19 -5.33
CA GLY A 208 1.32 29.80 -6.59
C GLY A 208 2.34 30.94 -6.50
N ASP A 209 2.63 31.51 -5.33
CA ASP A 209 3.59 32.62 -5.24
C ASP A 209 5.07 32.19 -5.14
N ARG A 210 5.36 30.90 -4.87
CA ARG A 210 6.75 30.44 -4.75
C ARG A 210 7.47 30.19 -6.09
N ASP A 211 6.73 29.98 -7.17
CA ASP A 211 7.31 29.84 -8.52
C ASP A 211 7.39 31.17 -9.28
N ALA A 212 6.80 32.25 -8.74
CA ALA A 212 6.87 33.59 -9.34
C ALA A 212 8.21 34.30 -9.09
N ASP A 213 9.00 33.82 -8.13
CA ASP A 213 10.29 34.41 -7.72
C ASP A 213 11.50 33.61 -8.20
N ALA A 214 11.29 32.60 -9.07
CA ALA A 214 12.40 31.90 -9.71
C ALA A 214 13.05 32.81 -10.77
N PRO A 215 14.34 33.20 -10.63
CA PRO A 215 15.01 34.02 -11.63
C PRO A 215 15.06 33.28 -12.98
N PRO A 216 14.86 33.98 -14.11
CA PRO A 216 14.83 33.35 -15.42
C PRO A 216 16.15 32.60 -15.70
N PRO A 217 16.09 31.44 -16.39
CA PRO A 217 17.28 30.67 -16.71
C PRO A 217 18.24 31.51 -17.55
N ALA A 218 19.52 31.50 -17.17
CA ALA A 218 20.57 32.23 -17.88
C ALA A 218 20.64 31.77 -19.35
N PRO A 219 20.89 32.69 -20.31
CA PRO A 219 20.99 32.35 -21.72
C PRO A 219 22.15 31.38 -21.95
N ALA A 220 21.88 30.29 -22.65
CA ALA A 220 22.91 29.32 -23.07
C ALA A 220 23.94 30.04 -23.95
N SER A 221 25.22 29.93 -23.56
CA SER A 221 26.38 30.36 -24.35
C SER A 221 26.91 29.22 -25.20
#